data_AF-A0A959FUL8-F1
#
_entry.id   AF-A0A959FUL8-F1
#
_cell.length_a   1.000
_cell.length_b   1.000
_cell.length_c   1.000
_cell.angle_alpha   90.00
_cell.angle_beta   90.00
_cell.angle_gamma   90.00
#
_symmetry.space_group_name_H-M   'P 1'
#
loop_
_entity.id
_entity.type
_entity.pdbx_description
1 polymer ?
#
loop_
_entity_poly.entity_id
_entity_poly.type
_entity_poly.pdbx_seq_one_letter_code
_entity_poly.pdbx_strand_id
1 'polypeptide(L)' 'MEYVIMIGQLMLSLSILIILHEMGHFVPARAFDTRVEKFYLFFDPWFSLFKFKKGETEYGIGWLPLGGYVKISGMIDESM' A
#
# COMPACT_ATOMS: atom_id res chain seq x y z
N MET A 1 10.96 27.27 -2.54
CA MET A 1 11.74 26.22 -1.84
C MET A 1 10.96 25.68 -0.64
N GLU A 2 10.42 26.55 0.21
CA GLU A 2 9.60 26.19 1.38
C GLU A 2 8.38 25.31 1.05
N TYR A 3 7.59 25.67 0.03
CA TYR A 3 6.45 24.85 -0.41
C TYR A 3 6.85 23.45 -0.91
N VAL A 4 7.99 23.33 -1.59
CA VAL A 4 8.49 22.03 -2.09
C VAL A 4 8.90 21.14 -0.91
N ILE A 5 9.52 21.74 0.11
CA ILE A 5 9.90 21.03 1.34
C ILE A 5 8.64 20.60 2.11
N MET A 6 7.65 21.48 2.28
CA MET A 6 6.39 21.13 2.95
C MET A 6 5.64 20.01 2.23
N ILE A 7 5.50 20.09 0.90
CA ILE A 7 4.84 19.05 0.10
C ILE A 7 5.62 17.73 0.21
N GLY A 8 6.95 17.79 0.15
CA GLY A 8 7.80 16.62 0.34
C GLY A 8 7.66 15.98 1.72
N GLN A 9 7.61 16.78 2.78
CA GLN A 9 7.40 16.32 4.17
C GLN A 9 6.02 15.68 4.35
N LEU A 10 4.97 16.30 3.80
CA LEU A 10 3.62 15.75 3.84
C LEU A 10 3.58 14.38 3.14
N MET A 11 4.11 14.29 1.92
CA MET A 11 4.16 13.04 1.16
C MET A 11 4.99 11.96 1.85
N LEU A 12 6.13 12.32 2.44
CA LEU A 12 6.95 11.40 3.19
C LEU A 12 6.21 10.89 4.44
N SER A 13 5.62 11.79 5.23
CA SER A 13 4.88 11.42 6.45
C SER A 13 3.68 10.52 6.14
N LEU A 14 2.92 10.84 5.08
CA LEU A 14 1.77 10.07 4.64
C LEU A 14 2.20 8.69 4.12
N SER A 15 3.28 8.62 3.34
CA SER A 15 3.82 7.34 2.86
C SER A 15 4.20 6.43 4.02
N ILE A 16 4.89 6.96 5.04
CA ILE A 16 5.29 6.18 6.22
C ILE A 16 4.06 5.69 6.99
N LEU A 17 3.08 6.57 7.22
CA LEU A 17 1.86 6.22 7.94
C LEU A 17 1.10 5.08 7.23
N ILE A 18 0.92 5.19 5.91
CA ILE A 18 0.22 4.18 5.10
C ILE A 18 1.00 2.87 5.14
N ILE A 19 2.31 2.88 4.89
CA ILE A 19 3.12 1.65 4.94
C ILE A 19 2.99 0.98 6.30
N LEU A 20 3.07 1.73 7.40
CA LEU A 20 2.93 1.16 8.75
C LEU A 20 1.53 0.60 9.00
N HIS A 21 0.48 1.28 8.54
CA HIS A 21 -0.90 0.79 8.63
C HIS A 21 -1.09 -0.52 7.87
N GLU A 22 -0.73 -0.53 6.59
CA GLU A 22 -0.84 -1.71 5.72
C GLU A 22 0.06 -2.86 6.19
N MET A 23 1.25 -2.56 6.71
CA MET A 23 2.11 -3.56 7.36
C MET A 23 1.43 -4.18 8.58
N GLY A 24 0.62 -3.40 9.30
CA GLY A 24 -0.21 -3.86 10.41
C GLY A 24 -1.25 -4.91 10.00
N HIS A 25 -1.71 -4.92 8.75
CA HIS A 25 -2.57 -5.98 8.19
C HIS A 25 -1.76 -7.13 7.57
N PHE A 26 -0.67 -6.78 6.88
CA PHE A 26 0.19 -7.73 6.20
C PHE A 26 0.87 -8.70 7.17
N VAL A 27 1.43 -8.22 8.28
CA VAL A 27 2.17 -9.04 9.25
C VAL A 27 1.25 -10.10 9.90
N PRO A 28 0.05 -9.75 10.43
CA PRO A 28 -0.90 -10.74 10.90
C PRO A 28 -1.34 -11.70 9.82
N ALA A 29 -1.69 -11.23 8.61
CA ALA A 29 -2.09 -12.11 7.52
C ALA A 29 -1.02 -13.18 7.23
N ARG A 30 0.25 -12.79 7.18
CA ARG A 30 1.37 -13.72 7.01
C ARG A 30 1.60 -14.62 8.24
N ALA A 31 1.34 -14.13 9.45
CA ALA A 31 1.48 -14.91 10.69
C ALA A 31 0.39 -15.99 10.82
N PHE A 32 -0.80 -15.75 10.28
CA PHE A 32 -1.92 -16.70 10.24
C PHE A 32 -1.94 -17.55 8.95
N ASP A 33 -0.84 -17.61 8.20
CA ASP A 33 -0.72 -18.33 6.93
C ASP A 33 -1.82 -17.97 5.91
N THR A 34 -2.29 -16.72 5.99
CA THR A 34 -3.29 -16.19 5.07
C THR A 34 -2.58 -15.57 3.86
N ARG A 35 -3.08 -15.91 2.68
CA ARG A 35 -2.51 -15.43 1.42
C ARG A 35 -2.79 -13.93 1.23
N VAL A 36 -1.73 -13.17 0.97
CA VAL A 36 -1.82 -11.77 0.57
C VAL A 36 -1.57 -11.67 -0.93
N GLU A 37 -2.58 -11.23 -1.68
CA GLU A 37 -2.51 -11.07 -3.13
C GLU A 37 -1.80 -9.79 -3.53
N LYS A 38 -2.10 -8.68 -2.84
CA LYS A 38 -1.56 -7.35 -3.17
C LYS A 38 -1.16 -6.58 -1.92
N PHE A 39 -0.06 -5.86 -2.01
CA PHE A 39 0.39 -4.86 -1.05
C PHE A 39 0.73 -3.59 -1.83
N TYR A 40 -0.14 -2.58 -1.76
CA TYR A 40 -0.01 -1.37 -2.56
C TYR A 40 0.13 -0.14 -1.66
N LEU A 41 1.18 0.62 -1.91
CA LEU A 41 1.33 1.99 -1.42
C LEU A 41 0.66 2.90 -2.44
N PHE A 42 -0.33 3.72 -2.04
CA PHE A 42 -1.10 4.55 -2.98
C PHE A 42 -2.08 3.76 -3.85
N PHE A 43 -3.24 4.36 -4.13
CA PHE A 43 -4.26 3.73 -4.95
C PHE A 43 -3.86 3.71 -6.43
N ASP A 44 -4.21 2.63 -7.11
CA ASP A 44 -3.93 2.39 -8.53
C ASP A 44 -5.20 2.32 -9.41
N PRO A 45 -6.14 3.29 -9.35
CA PRO A 45 -7.41 3.20 -10.08
C PRO A 45 -7.28 3.18 -11.62
N TRP A 46 -6.09 3.48 -12.16
CA TRP A 46 -5.85 3.50 -13.62
C TRP A 46 -4.53 2.83 -14.01
N PHE A 47 -3.43 3.24 -13.39
CA PHE A 47 -2.11 2.66 -13.60
C PHE A 47 -1.30 2.67 -12.31
N SER A 48 -0.37 1.73 -12.17
CA SER A 48 0.59 1.71 -11.06
C SER A 48 1.89 2.33 -11.54
N LEU A 49 2.51 3.20 -10.74
CA LEU A 49 3.82 3.79 -11.04
C LEU A 49 4.90 2.70 -11.08
N PHE A 50 4.83 1.79 -10.12
CA PHE A 50 5.70 0.63 -10.04
C PHE A 50 4.90 -0.56 -9.54
N LYS A 51 5.19 -1.75 -10.05
CA LYS A 51 4.69 -3.01 -9.50
C LYS A 51 5.69 -4.12 -9.75
N PHE A 52 5.86 -4.97 -8.76
CA PHE A 52 6.65 -6.19 -8.86
C PHE A 52 5.99 -7.30 -8.05
N LYS A 53 6.09 -8.53 -8.55
CA LYS A 53 5.55 -9.69 -7.86
C LYS A 53 6.67 -10.42 -7.15
N LYS A 54 6.51 -10.69 -5.86
CA LYS A 54 7.45 -11.51 -5.07
C LYS A 54 6.69 -12.63 -4.38
N GLY A 55 6.90 -13.85 -4.88
CA GLY A 55 6.14 -15.03 -4.44
C GLY A 55 4.67 -14.91 -4.82
N GLU A 56 3.80 -14.90 -3.81
CA GLU A 56 2.34 -14.81 -4.00
C GLU A 56 1.78 -13.39 -3.92
N THR A 57 2.58 -12.44 -3.44
CA THR A 57 2.16 -11.05 -3.21
C THR A 57 2.69 -10.14 -4.30
N GLU A 58 1.80 -9.34 -4.88
CA GLU A 58 2.13 -8.23 -5.77
C GLU A 58 2.35 -6.96 -4.94
N TYR A 59 3.57 -6.43 -4.99
CA TYR A 59 3.93 -5.18 -4.35
C TYR A 59 3.85 -4.07 -5.39
N GLY A 60 3.15 -2.98 -5.07
CA GLY A 60 2.92 -1.90 -6.00
C GLY A 60 2.96 -0.52 -5.36
N ILE A 61 3.17 0.47 -6.21
CA ILE A 61 3.01 1.88 -5.89
C ILE A 61 1.98 2.46 -6.87
N GLY A 62 0.83 2.88 -6.36
CA GLY A 62 -0.18 3.60 -7.11
C GLY A 62 0.21 5.05 -7.39
N TRP A 63 -0.48 5.69 -8.33
CA TRP A 63 -0.21 7.09 -8.65
C TRP A 63 -0.96 8.07 -7.74
N LEU A 64 -1.98 7.61 -7.03
CA LEU A 64 -2.88 8.46 -6.24
C LEU A 64 -2.54 8.37 -4.73
N PRO A 65 -1.89 9.40 -4.15
CA PRO A 65 -1.37 9.37 -2.79
C PRO A 65 -2.44 9.63 -1.72
N LEU A 66 -3.61 9.01 -1.84
CA LEU A 66 -4.74 9.17 -0.91
C LEU A 66 -4.89 8.04 0.11
N GLY A 67 -4.17 6.93 -0.06
CA GLY A 67 -4.29 5.76 0.83
C GLY A 67 -3.34 4.64 0.42
N GLY A 68 -3.52 3.45 0.99
CA GLY A 68 -2.89 2.21 0.56
C GLY A 68 -3.92 1.10 0.67
N TYR A 69 -3.56 -0.10 0.24
CA TYR A 69 -4.40 -1.27 0.49
C TYR A 69 -3.60 -2.56 0.49
N VAL A 70 -4.07 -3.51 1.29
CA VAL A 70 -3.59 -4.89 1.33
C VAL A 70 -4.73 -5.82 1.00
N LYS A 71 -4.63 -6.48 -0.15
CA LYS A 71 -5.63 -7.46 -0.58
C LYS A 71 -5.32 -8.82 0.01
N ILE A 72 -6.09 -9.22 1.01
CA ILE A 72 -5.97 -10.52 1.69
C ILE A 72 -7.00 -11.48 1.08
N SER A 73 -6.56 -12.66 0.64
CA SER A 73 -7.47 -13.68 0.08
C SER A 73 -8.47 -14.15 1.13
N GLY A 74 -9.76 -14.15 0.78
CA GLY A 74 -10.84 -14.65 1.64
C GLY A 74 -11.42 -13.61 2.61
N MET A 75 -10.85 -12.40 2.69
CA MET A 75 -11.49 -11.25 3.32
C MET A 75 -12.21 -10.44 2.23
N ILE A 76 -13.44 -9.98 2.52
CA ILE A 76 -14.07 -8.96 1.68
C ILE A 76 -13.28 -7.69 1.91
N ASP A 77 -12.56 -7.29 0.86
CA ASP A 77 -11.71 -6.11 0.87
C ASP A 77 -12.57 -4.89 1.22
N GLU A 78 -12.08 -4.07 2.14
CA GLU A 78 -12.73 -2.81 2.51
C GLU A 78 -12.55 -1.73 1.42
N SER A 79 -11.81 -2.04 0.35
CA SER A 79 -11.65 -1.21 -0.84
C SER A 79 -12.61 -1.53 -2.01
N MET A 80 -13.71 -2.26 -1.77
CA MET A 80 -14.75 -2.52 -2.78
C MET A 80 -15.60 -1.27 -3.07
#